data_AF-A0A2E1KPK1-F1
#
_entry.id   AF-A0A2E1KPK1-F1
#
_cell.length_a   1.000
_cell.length_b   1.000
_cell.length_c   1.000
_cell.angle_alpha   90.00
_cell.angle_beta   90.00
_cell.angle_gamma   90.00
#
_symmetry.space_group_name_H-M   'P 1'
#
loop_
_entity.id
_entity.type
_entity.pdbx_description
1 polymer ?
#
loop_
_entity_poly.entity_id
_entity_poly.type
_entity_poly.pdbx_seq_one_letter_code
_entity_poly.pdbx_strand_id
1 'polypeptide(L)'
;MDDSFDPYRIWLGIPPDEQPPNHYRLLGIVRSETNPDVIENAANRQMSYLRTFQSGPYVGLAQRILNEVSAAKICLLNADRRTAYDAQLGETSAASSNPAMPGPHGERADELPAHPAENAAVAAPPLPRVVSGRRPRARSRSPWPLILTMMLVVVALGALIVFFNRWNQ
;
A
#
# COMPACT_ATOMS: atom_id res chain seq x y z
N MET A 1 -19.00 -4.89 24.55
CA MET A 1 -17.53 -4.90 24.40
C MET A 1 -17.20 -6.23 23.74
N ASP A 2 -17.07 -6.23 22.42
CA ASP A 2 -16.50 -7.38 21.72
C ASP A 2 -15.01 -7.37 22.00
N ASP A 3 -14.61 -8.02 23.10
CA ASP A 3 -13.22 -8.16 23.54
C ASP A 3 -12.49 -9.27 22.74
N SER A 4 -13.00 -9.59 21.56
CA SER A 4 -12.42 -10.57 20.66
C SER A 4 -11.16 -9.97 20.00
N PHE A 5 -10.09 -10.75 19.95
CA PHE A 5 -8.83 -10.33 19.35
C PHE A 5 -9.01 -10.05 17.85
N ASP A 6 -9.00 -8.77 17.47
CA ASP A 6 -9.02 -8.33 16.07
C ASP A 6 -7.59 -8.12 15.55
N PRO A 7 -7.06 -9.03 14.72
CA PRO A 7 -5.69 -8.94 14.23
C PRO A 7 -5.49 -7.76 13.25
N TYR A 8 -6.51 -7.33 12.51
CA TYR A 8 -6.39 -6.22 11.57
C TYR A 8 -6.23 -4.89 12.34
N ARG A 9 -7.03 -4.71 13.39
CA ARG A 9 -6.92 -3.54 14.27
C ARG A 9 -5.62 -3.54 15.05
N ILE A 10 -5.26 -4.66 15.68
CA ILE A 10 -4.13 -4.74 16.60
C ILE A 10 -2.79 -4.71 15.86
N TRP A 11 -2.66 -5.43 14.74
CA TRP A 11 -1.38 -5.52 14.02
C TRP A 11 -1.25 -4.51 12.88
N LEU A 12 -2.31 -4.24 12.13
CA LEU A 12 -2.24 -3.35 10.97
C LEU A 12 -2.82 -1.96 11.24
N GLY A 13 -3.43 -1.72 12.40
CA GLY A 13 -4.05 -0.45 12.74
C GLY A 13 -5.31 -0.16 11.91
N ILE A 14 -5.95 -1.18 11.35
CA ILE A 14 -7.15 -1.04 10.50
C ILE A 14 -8.38 -1.18 11.40
N PRO A 15 -9.13 -0.09 11.65
CA PRO A 15 -10.27 -0.15 12.56
C PRO A 15 -11.44 -0.92 11.92
N PRO A 16 -12.39 -1.45 12.72
CA PRO A 16 -13.48 -2.31 12.21
C PRO A 16 -14.37 -1.67 11.15
N ASP A 17 -14.51 -0.34 11.16
CA ASP A 17 -15.25 0.45 10.17
C ASP A 17 -14.55 0.52 8.80
N GLU A 18 -13.24 0.23 8.74
CA GLU A 18 -12.47 0.11 7.50
C GLU A 18 -12.31 -1.36 7.04
N GLN A 19 -12.98 -2.31 7.68
CA GLN A 19 -12.94 -3.73 7.33
C GLN A 19 -14.12 -4.13 6.43
N PRO A 20 -13.91 -4.97 5.40
CA PRO A 20 -12.64 -5.61 5.03
C PRO A 20 -11.65 -4.65 4.35
N PRO A 21 -10.34 -4.76 4.64
CA PRO A 21 -9.35 -3.88 4.07
C PRO A 21 -9.16 -4.12 2.57
N ASN A 22 -9.01 -3.04 1.81
CA ASN A 22 -8.51 -3.13 0.44
C ASN A 22 -6.99 -3.43 0.41
N HIS A 23 -6.46 -3.76 -0.77
CA HIS A 23 -5.05 -4.14 -0.91
C HIS A 23 -4.08 -3.03 -0.47
N TYR A 24 -4.38 -1.76 -0.76
CA TYR A 24 -3.56 -0.63 -0.35
C TYR A 24 -3.54 -0.45 1.18
N ARG A 25 -4.70 -0.62 1.82
CA ARG A 25 -4.85 -0.56 3.28
C ARG A 25 -4.09 -1.68 3.96
N LEU A 26 -4.14 -2.89 3.41
CA LEU A 26 -3.40 -4.03 3.91
C LEU A 26 -1.87 -3.81 3.86
N LEU A 27 -1.37 -3.11 2.84
CA LEU A 27 0.04 -2.73 2.75
C LEU A 27 0.41 -1.50 3.60
N GLY A 28 -0.59 -0.72 4.04
CA GLY A 28 -0.39 0.54 4.75
C GLY A 28 0.19 1.64 3.85
N ILE A 29 -0.30 1.74 2.61
CA ILE A 29 0.09 2.76 1.63
C ILE A 29 -1.13 3.54 1.11
N VAL A 30 -0.86 4.65 0.43
CA VAL A 30 -1.92 5.46 -0.21
C VAL A 30 -2.64 4.64 -1.29
N ARG A 31 -3.94 4.89 -1.46
CA ARG A 31 -4.72 4.28 -2.55
C ARG A 31 -4.14 4.72 -3.90
N SER A 32 -4.19 3.84 -4.90
CA SER A 32 -3.70 4.09 -6.27
C SER A 32 -2.20 4.36 -6.36
N GLU A 33 -1.41 3.97 -5.35
CA GLU A 33 0.06 3.96 -5.46
C GLU A 33 0.49 3.06 -6.63
N THR A 34 1.37 3.61 -7.47
CA THR A 34 1.81 2.98 -8.73
C THR A 34 3.29 2.64 -8.72
N ASN A 35 4.06 3.25 -7.82
CA ASN A 35 5.50 3.02 -7.73
C ASN A 35 5.79 1.60 -7.20
N PRO A 36 6.41 0.72 -7.99
CA PRO A 36 6.66 -0.66 -7.59
C PRO A 36 7.58 -0.76 -6.37
N ASP A 37 8.55 0.15 -6.22
CA ASP A 37 9.47 0.14 -5.08
C ASP A 37 8.72 0.45 -3.77
N VAL A 38 7.73 1.36 -3.81
CA VAL A 38 6.92 1.69 -2.64
C VAL A 38 6.05 0.50 -2.24
N ILE A 39 5.39 -0.13 -3.22
CA ILE A 39 4.53 -1.30 -3.02
C ILE A 39 5.34 -2.46 -2.45
N GLU A 40 6.50 -2.77 -3.04
CA GLU A 40 7.35 -3.86 -2.60
C GLU A 40 7.88 -3.63 -1.18
N ASN A 41 8.41 -2.44 -0.89
CA ASN A 41 8.92 -2.13 0.44
C ASN A 41 7.82 -2.19 1.50
N ALA A 42 6.62 -1.68 1.20
CA ALA A 42 5.48 -1.73 2.11
C ALA A 42 5.04 -3.17 2.40
N ALA A 43 4.89 -4.00 1.36
CA ALA A 43 4.54 -5.40 1.53
C ALA A 43 5.61 -6.16 2.34
N ASN A 44 6.88 -5.96 2.04
CA ASN A 44 7.98 -6.62 2.75
C ASN A 44 8.02 -6.22 4.24
N ARG A 45 7.74 -4.95 4.56
CA ARG A 45 7.61 -4.46 5.94
C ARG A 45 6.46 -5.17 6.67
N GLN A 46 5.27 -5.22 6.06
CA GLN A 46 4.11 -5.89 6.65
C GLN A 46 4.37 -7.38 6.86
N MET A 47 4.92 -8.07 5.86
CA MET A 47 5.26 -9.50 5.99
C MET A 47 6.28 -9.76 7.09
N SER A 48 7.31 -8.91 7.20
CA SER A 48 8.35 -9.05 8.24
C SER A 48 7.75 -8.89 9.63
N TYR A 49 6.86 -7.92 9.82
CA TYR A 49 6.16 -7.71 11.08
C TYR A 49 5.23 -8.88 11.42
N LEU A 50 4.41 -9.33 10.47
CA LEU A 50 3.46 -10.42 10.69
C LEU A 50 4.15 -11.77 10.97
N ARG A 51 5.34 -12.01 10.41
CA ARG A 51 6.15 -13.19 10.71
C ARG A 51 6.57 -13.27 12.18
N THR A 52 6.62 -12.15 12.91
CA THR A 52 6.90 -12.16 14.35
C THR A 52 5.80 -12.85 15.17
N PHE A 53 4.59 -12.98 14.61
CA PHE A 53 3.44 -13.65 15.23
C PHE A 53 3.18 -15.07 14.69
N GLN A 54 4.11 -15.63 13.92
CA GLN A 54 4.03 -17.03 13.44
C GLN A 54 4.38 -18.06 14.53
N SER A 55 4.45 -17.63 15.79
CA SER A 55 4.55 -18.49 16.96
C SER A 55 3.47 -18.11 17.98
N GLY A 56 3.02 -19.09 18.76
CA GLY A 56 2.01 -18.88 19.80
C GLY A 56 0.56 -18.98 19.32
N PRO A 57 -0.40 -18.44 20.09
CA PRO A 57 -1.83 -18.76 19.94
C PRO A 57 -2.47 -18.20 18.66
N TYR A 58 -1.88 -17.17 18.04
CA TYR A 58 -2.45 -16.48 16.88
C TYR A 58 -1.79 -16.86 15.54
N VAL A 59 -1.00 -17.94 15.49
CA VAL A 59 -0.28 -18.37 14.28
C VAL A 59 -1.20 -18.54 13.07
N GLY A 60 -2.41 -19.07 13.27
CA GLY A 60 -3.40 -19.23 12.19
C GLY A 60 -3.88 -17.90 11.61
N LEU A 61 -4.06 -16.88 12.46
CA LEU A 61 -4.44 -15.53 12.03
C LEU A 61 -3.27 -14.83 11.33
N ALA A 62 -2.06 -14.93 11.87
CA ALA A 62 -0.86 -14.38 11.25
C ALA A 62 -0.63 -14.98 9.86
N GLN A 63 -0.78 -16.29 9.70
CA GLN A 63 -0.63 -16.96 8.42
C GLN A 63 -1.70 -16.53 7.41
N ARG A 64 -2.96 -16.36 7.83
CA ARG A 64 -4.03 -15.87 6.96
C ARG A 64 -3.68 -14.48 6.41
N ILE A 65 -3.33 -13.55 7.29
CA ILE A 65 -3.02 -12.17 6.88
C ILE A 65 -1.75 -12.12 6.02
N LEU A 66 -0.75 -12.96 6.30
CA LEU A 66 0.44 -13.09 5.44
C LEU A 66 0.07 -13.50 4.00
N ASN A 67 -0.88 -14.43 3.85
CA ASN A 67 -1.38 -14.82 2.53
C ASN A 67 -2.10 -13.67 1.83
N GLU A 68 -2.90 -12.89 2.57
CA GLU A 68 -3.58 -11.70 2.04
C GLU A 68 -2.58 -10.63 1.60
N VAL A 69 -1.55 -10.34 2.41
CA VAL A 69 -0.48 -9.36 2.08
C VAL A 69 0.29 -9.83 0.85
N SER A 70 0.53 -11.13 0.73
CA SER A 70 1.18 -11.73 -0.44
C SER A 70 0.33 -11.56 -1.71
N ALA A 71 -0.96 -11.88 -1.63
CA ALA A 71 -1.90 -11.70 -2.72
C ALA A 71 -1.98 -10.22 -3.16
N ALA A 72 -2.03 -9.31 -2.18
CA ALA A 72 -2.04 -7.87 -2.43
C ALA A 72 -0.75 -7.39 -3.10
N LYS A 73 0.42 -7.84 -2.64
CA LYS A 73 1.71 -7.55 -3.29
C LYS A 73 1.72 -7.98 -4.76
N ILE A 74 1.31 -9.23 -5.04
CA ILE A 74 1.30 -9.79 -6.40
C ILE A 74 0.33 -9.03 -7.30
N CYS A 75 -0.84 -8.66 -6.78
CA CYS A 75 -1.84 -7.91 -7.53
C CYS A 75 -1.34 -6.49 -7.87
N LEU A 76 -0.83 -5.76 -6.88
CA LEU A 76 -0.45 -4.35 -7.04
C LEU A 76 0.87 -4.14 -7.81
N LEU A 77 1.78 -5.10 -7.78
CA LEU A 77 3.02 -5.06 -8.58
C LEU A 77 2.79 -5.38 -10.07
N ASN A 78 1.70 -6.05 -10.42
CA ASN A 78 1.33 -6.27 -11.82
C ASN A 78 0.46 -5.10 -12.31
N ALA A 79 0.95 -4.34 -13.28
CA ALA A 79 0.30 -3.12 -13.75
C ALA A 79 -1.13 -3.36 -14.28
N ASP A 80 -1.35 -4.43 -15.04
CA ASP A 80 -2.67 -4.76 -15.61
C ASP A 80 -3.66 -5.15 -14.50
N ARG A 81 -3.21 -5.99 -13.57
CA ARG A 81 -4.03 -6.43 -12.43
C ARG A 81 -4.36 -5.30 -11.48
N ARG A 82 -3.39 -4.43 -11.18
CA ARG A 82 -3.62 -3.22 -10.38
C ARG A 82 -4.66 -2.33 -11.03
N THR A 83 -4.55 -2.08 -12.34
CA THR A 83 -5.49 -1.24 -13.07
C THR A 83 -6.91 -1.81 -13.02
N ALA A 84 -7.06 -3.12 -13.25
CA ALA A 84 -8.36 -3.80 -13.13
C ALA A 84 -8.91 -3.73 -11.70
N TYR A 85 -8.05 -3.90 -10.69
CA TYR A 85 -8.44 -3.79 -9.28
C TYR A 85 -8.87 -2.37 -8.89
N ASP A 86 -8.16 -1.35 -9.35
CA ASP A 86 -8.47 0.05 -9.10
C ASP A 86 -9.82 0.44 -9.71
N ALA A 87 -10.14 -0.07 -10.91
CA ALA A 87 -11.44 0.13 -11.53
C ALA A 87 -12.59 -0.43 -10.67
N GLN A 88 -12.45 -1.67 -10.17
CA GLN A 88 -13.45 -2.30 -9.30
C GLN A 88 -13.66 -1.53 -7.99
N LEU A 89 -12.60 -0.94 -7.43
CA LEU A 89 -12.66 -0.17 -6.19
C LEU A 89 -13.38 1.17 -6.40
N GLY A 90 -13.24 1.78 -7.58
CA GLY A 90 -13.93 3.00 -7.98
C GLY A 90 -15.45 2.80 -8.12
N GLU A 91 -15.87 1.71 -8.77
CA GLU A 91 -17.30 1.37 -8.95
C GLU A 91 -18.01 1.14 -7.61
N THR A 92 -17.35 0.43 -6.68
CA THR A 92 -17.88 0.17 -5.34
C THR A 92 -18.07 1.47 -4.54
N SER A 93 -17.17 2.44 -4.70
CA SER A 93 -17.24 3.73 -4.00
C SER A 93 -18.34 4.62 -4.59
N ALA A 94 -18.50 4.62 -5.92
CA ALA A 94 -19.55 5.39 -6.61
C ALA A 94 -20.96 4.86 -6.34
N ALA A 95 -21.12 3.54 -6.17
CA ALA A 95 -22.40 2.93 -5.83
C ALA A 95 -22.85 3.22 -4.38
N SER A 96 -21.90 3.52 -3.48
CA SER A 96 -22.22 3.90 -2.08
C SER A 96 -22.47 5.40 -1.90
N SER A 97 -22.06 6.24 -2.86
CA SER A 97 -22.48 7.63 -2.92
C SER A 97 -23.87 7.74 -3.54
N ASN A 98 -24.91 7.67 -2.70
CA ASN A 98 -26.25 8.12 -3.04
C ASN A 98 -26.16 9.54 -3.63
N PRO A 99 -26.73 9.84 -4.81
CA PRO A 99 -26.73 11.19 -5.37
C PRO A 99 -27.64 12.05 -4.50
N ALA A 100 -27.05 12.71 -3.49
CA ALA A 100 -27.69 13.83 -2.83
C ALA A 100 -27.97 14.87 -3.92
N MET A 101 -29.26 15.12 -4.14
CA MET A 101 -29.80 16.08 -5.09
C MET A 101 -28.97 17.38 -5.13
N PRO A 102 -28.72 17.96 -6.31
CA PRO A 102 -28.29 19.35 -6.40
C PRO A 102 -29.45 20.22 -5.90
N GLY A 103 -29.37 20.65 -4.64
CA GLY A 103 -30.22 21.72 -4.13
C GLY A 103 -29.93 22.99 -4.94
N PRO A 104 -30.95 23.71 -5.44
CA PRO A 104 -30.75 24.95 -6.17
C PRO A 104 -30.36 26.02 -5.15
N HIS A 105 -29.07 26.30 -5.01
CA HIS A 105 -28.65 27.57 -4.46
C HIS A 105 -28.54 28.54 -5.63
N GLY A 106 -29.60 29.34 -5.74
CA GLY A 106 -29.75 30.36 -6.75
C GLY A 106 -28.62 31.38 -6.70
N GLU A 107 -28.18 31.75 -7.89
CA GLU A 107 -28.29 33.11 -8.40
C GLU A 107 -28.24 34.21 -7.32
N ARG A 108 -27.03 34.75 -7.10
CA ARG A 108 -26.89 36.19 -6.92
C ARG A 108 -25.58 36.67 -7.53
N ALA A 109 -25.69 36.99 -8.82
CA ALA A 109 -24.86 38.03 -9.43
C ALA A 109 -25.23 39.41 -8.84
N ASP A 110 -24.34 40.37 -9.09
CA ASP A 110 -24.31 41.79 -8.73
C ASP A 110 -23.45 42.09 -7.48
N GLU A 111 -22.17 42.51 -7.55
CA GLU A 111 -21.51 43.60 -8.30
C GLU A 111 -21.04 44.71 -7.32
N LEU A 112 -19.70 44.71 -7.09
CA LEU A 112 -18.76 45.83 -6.82
C LEU A 112 -19.00 46.80 -5.61
N PRO A 113 -18.00 47.62 -5.16
CA PRO A 113 -16.73 48.01 -5.79
C PRO A 113 -15.45 47.94 -4.94
N ALA A 114 -14.35 48.22 -5.61
CA ALA A 114 -12.98 48.33 -5.13
C ALA A 114 -12.75 49.41 -4.07
N HIS A 115 -11.91 49.10 -3.08
CA HIS A 115 -11.20 50.08 -2.27
C HIS A 115 -9.68 49.85 -2.39
N PRO A 116 -8.92 50.77 -3.02
CA PRO A 116 -7.47 50.78 -2.94
C PRO A 116 -7.04 51.66 -1.76
N ALA A 117 -6.30 51.09 -0.81
CA ALA A 117 -5.28 51.75 0.02
C ALA A 117 -4.80 50.76 1.08
N GLU A 118 -3.93 49.84 0.66
CA GLU A 118 -3.19 48.98 1.57
C GLU A 118 -2.17 49.84 2.34
N ASN A 119 -2.40 49.92 3.64
CA ASN A 119 -1.58 50.66 4.58
C ASN A 119 -0.15 50.13 4.61
N ALA A 120 0.75 51.09 4.75
CA ALA A 120 2.16 50.90 4.91
C ALA A 120 2.53 49.99 6.10
N ALA A 121 3.69 49.34 5.92
CA ALA A 121 4.64 48.93 6.95
C ALA A 121 4.28 47.72 7.82
N VAL A 122 4.93 46.58 7.54
CA VAL A 122 5.77 45.90 8.55
C VAL A 122 6.98 45.27 7.85
N ALA A 123 8.17 45.63 8.33
CA ALA A 123 9.45 45.07 7.92
C ALA A 123 9.51 43.56 8.17
N ALA A 124 9.86 42.79 7.12
CA ALA A 124 10.10 41.36 7.23
C ALA A 124 11.41 41.08 8.00
N PRO A 125 11.44 40.15 8.97
CA PRO A 125 12.69 39.61 9.49
C PRO A 125 13.37 38.70 8.44
N PRO A 126 14.71 38.63 8.38
CA PRO A 126 15.39 37.82 7.38
C PRO A 126 15.19 36.33 7.66
N LEU A 127 14.75 35.58 6.64
CA LEU A 127 14.60 34.13 6.69
C LEU A 127 15.95 33.42 6.96
N PRO A 128 15.96 32.28 7.67
CA PRO A 128 17.16 31.47 7.82
C PRO A 128 17.55 30.84 6.47
N ARG A 129 18.80 31.04 6.04
CA ARG A 129 19.41 30.35 4.89
C ARG A 129 19.47 28.86 5.17
N VAL A 130 18.58 28.08 4.55
CA VAL A 130 18.71 26.62 4.48
C VAL A 130 19.90 26.29 3.58
N VAL A 131 21.01 25.89 4.20
CA VAL A 131 22.16 25.32 3.47
C VAL A 131 21.73 23.96 2.95
N SER A 132 21.42 23.89 1.65
CA SER A 132 21.16 22.65 0.94
C SER A 132 22.45 21.83 0.84
N GLY A 133 22.72 21.03 1.87
CA GLY A 133 23.76 20.00 1.84
C GLY A 133 23.39 18.93 0.82
N ARG A 134 24.06 18.96 -0.33
CA ARG A 134 24.01 17.88 -1.34
C ARG A 134 24.45 16.57 -0.67
N ARG A 135 23.50 15.63 -0.47
CA ARG A 135 23.84 14.25 -0.12
C ARG A 135 24.45 13.56 -1.34
N PRO A 136 25.62 12.91 -1.25
CA PRO A 136 26.15 12.12 -2.35
C PRO A 136 25.29 10.87 -2.58
N ARG A 137 24.90 10.64 -3.84
CA ARG A 137 24.24 9.42 -4.31
C ARG A 137 25.20 8.24 -4.15
N ALA A 138 24.98 7.39 -3.14
CA ALA A 138 25.64 6.10 -3.04
C ALA A 138 25.07 5.16 -4.11
N ARG A 139 25.92 4.74 -5.05
CA ARG A 139 25.58 3.82 -6.14
C ARG A 139 25.59 2.40 -5.59
N SER A 140 24.40 1.85 -5.28
CA SER A 140 24.25 0.46 -4.87
C SER A 140 24.61 -0.47 -6.03
N ARG A 141 25.66 -1.28 -5.85
CA ARG A 141 26.04 -2.38 -6.74
C ARG A 141 25.19 -3.60 -6.38
N SER A 142 24.25 -3.96 -7.26
CA SER A 142 23.40 -5.15 -7.11
C SER A 142 24.18 -6.44 -7.44
N PRO A 143 24.15 -7.49 -6.60
CA PRO A 143 24.75 -8.78 -6.90
C PRO A 143 23.80 -9.61 -7.78
N TRP A 144 23.91 -9.41 -9.09
CA TRP A 144 23.12 -10.11 -10.10
C TRP A 144 23.51 -11.57 -10.45
N PRO A 145 24.46 -12.30 -9.81
CA PRO A 145 24.73 -13.69 -10.22
C PRO A 145 24.09 -14.78 -9.32
N LEU A 146 23.22 -14.46 -8.34
CA LEU A 146 22.60 -15.48 -7.46
C LEU A 146 21.28 -16.09 -7.98
N ILE A 147 20.75 -15.60 -9.09
CA ILE A 147 19.50 -16.13 -9.68
C ILE A 147 19.76 -17.45 -10.44
N LEU A 148 20.99 -17.66 -10.94
CA LEU A 148 21.34 -18.83 -11.74
C LEU A 148 21.55 -20.10 -10.89
N THR A 149 21.97 -19.96 -9.64
CA THR A 149 22.18 -21.12 -8.73
C THR A 149 20.86 -21.63 -8.15
N MET A 150 19.91 -20.74 -7.86
CA MET A 150 18.61 -21.11 -7.27
C MET A 150 17.72 -21.87 -8.27
N MET A 151 17.82 -21.55 -9.57
CA MET A 151 17.05 -22.23 -10.61
C MET A 151 17.50 -23.71 -10.82
N LEU A 152 18.78 -24.01 -10.63
CA LEU A 152 19.34 -25.35 -10.80
C LEU A 152 18.86 -26.32 -9.70
N VAL A 153 18.67 -25.83 -8.47
CA VAL A 153 18.18 -26.62 -7.33
C VAL A 153 16.71 -27.02 -7.51
N VAL A 154 15.88 -26.12 -8.06
CA VAL A 154 14.45 -26.39 -8.28
C VAL A 154 14.24 -27.47 -9.36
N VAL A 155 15.04 -27.46 -10.43
CA VAL A 155 14.98 -28.48 -11.48
C VAL A 155 15.41 -29.85 -10.96
N ALA A 156 16.45 -29.90 -10.14
CA ALA A 156 16.93 -31.15 -9.55
C ALA A 156 15.90 -31.79 -8.60
N LEU A 157 15.23 -30.99 -7.77
CA LEU A 157 14.17 -31.46 -6.87
C LEU A 157 12.93 -31.94 -7.62
N GLY A 158 12.53 -31.25 -8.69
CA GLY A 158 11.40 -31.66 -9.53
C GLY A 158 11.63 -33.02 -10.21
N ALA A 159 12.83 -33.26 -10.73
CA ALA A 159 13.19 -34.54 -11.36
C ALA A 159 13.19 -35.70 -10.36
N LEU A 160 13.65 -35.47 -9.13
CA LEU A 160 13.67 -36.49 -8.07
C LEU A 160 12.26 -36.94 -7.66
N ILE A 161 11.32 -35.99 -7.56
CA ILE A 161 9.91 -36.28 -7.19
C ILE A 161 9.22 -37.10 -8.28
N VAL A 162 9.43 -36.76 -9.56
CA VAL A 162 8.84 -37.50 -10.69
C VAL A 162 9.44 -38.91 -10.77
N PHE A 163 10.74 -39.07 -10.53
CA PHE A 163 11.40 -40.38 -10.52
C PHE A 163 10.88 -41.27 -9.39
N PHE A 164 10.71 -40.73 -8.18
CA PHE A 164 10.19 -41.48 -7.04
C PHE A 164 8.72 -41.89 -7.23
N ASN A 165 7.91 -41.01 -7.81
CA ASN A 165 6.49 -41.27 -8.05
C ASN A 165 6.26 -42.33 -9.15
N ARG A 166 7.20 -42.45 -10.12
CA ARG A 166 7.14 -43.46 -11.18
C ARG A 166 7.69 -44.83 -10.77
N TRP A 167 8.42 -44.92 -9.66
CA TRP A 167 8.91 -46.19 -9.11
C TRP A 167 7.89 -46.88 -8.21
N ASN A 168 6.90 -46.14 -7.70
CA ASN A 168 5.91 -46.64 -6.73
C ASN A 168 4.54 -47.00 -7.35
N GLN A 169 4.49 -47.11 -8.68
CA GLN A 169 3.39 -47.62 -9.51
C GLN A 169 3.93 -48.79 -10.34
#